data_AF-A0A1J3D2C7-F1
#
_entry.id   AF-A0A1J3D2C7-F1
#
_cell.length_a   1.000
_cell.length_b   1.000
_cell.length_c   1.000
_cell.angle_alpha   90.00
_cell.angle_beta   90.00
_cell.angle_gamma   90.00
#
_symmetry.space_group_name_H-M   'P 1'
#
loop_
_entity.id
_entity.type
_entity.pdbx_description
1 polymer ?
#
loop_
_entity_poly.entity_id
_entity_poly.type
_entity_poly.pdbx_seq_one_letter_code
_entity_poly.pdbx_strand_id
1 'polypeptide(L)'
;RGGDPNRPVGFGFPVDCRSLVDPPVPSNYFGNCVSATLKTTFTAETFMGEEGFLVAARHVSDSVEELDGSVAFKIPDILKGFMTLPPGA
;
A
#
# COMPACT_ATOMS: atom_id res chain seq x y z
N ARG A 1 -2.96 -19.40 5.79
CA ARG A 1 -2.44 -20.78 6.07
C ARG A 1 -1.30 -20.61 7.05
N GLY A 2 -1.53 -21.04 8.29
CA GLY A 2 -0.75 -20.65 9.47
C GLY A 2 0.72 -21.08 9.37
N GLY A 3 1.60 -20.08 9.32
CA GLY A 3 3.02 -20.23 9.58
C GLY A 3 3.34 -19.56 10.92
N ASP A 4 4.59 -19.15 11.10
CA ASP A 4 5.03 -18.38 12.27
C ASP A 4 4.21 -17.07 12.44
N PRO A 5 3.51 -16.87 13.58
CA PRO A 5 2.77 -15.63 13.87
C PRO A 5 3.67 -14.38 13.87
N ASN A 6 4.95 -14.51 14.22
CA ASN A 6 5.89 -13.39 14.26
C ASN A 6 6.49 -13.06 12.89
N ARG A 7 6.18 -13.86 11.86
CA ARG A 7 6.70 -13.62 10.51
C ARG A 7 6.25 -12.23 10.02
N PRO A 8 7.17 -11.40 9.51
CA PRO A 8 6.81 -10.14 8.88
C PRO A 8 5.88 -10.36 7.69
N VAL A 9 4.84 -9.54 7.63
CA VAL A 9 3.90 -9.49 6.51
C VAL A 9 3.56 -8.05 6.19
N GLY A 10 3.12 -7.83 4.96
CA GLY A 10 2.70 -6.51 4.52
C GLY A 10 1.70 -6.64 3.39
N PHE A 11 1.20 -5.49 2.97
CA PHE A 11 0.44 -5.36 1.74
C PHE A 11 0.86 -4.10 1.01
N GLY A 12 0.60 -4.09 -0.29
CA GLY A 12 0.72 -2.91 -1.11
C GLY A 12 -0.22 -2.98 -2.29
N PHE A 13 -0.56 -1.81 -2.83
CA PHE A 13 -1.44 -1.69 -3.98
C PHE A 13 -1.06 -0.48 -4.83
N PRO A 14 -1.26 -0.54 -6.16
CA PRO A 14 -1.08 0.62 -7.03
C PRO A 14 -2.19 1.65 -6.80
N VAL A 15 -1.84 2.92 -6.91
CA VAL A 15 -2.75 4.07 -6.75
C VAL A 15 -2.82 4.83 -8.06
N ASP A 16 -4.02 5.05 -8.59
CA ASP A 16 -4.24 5.99 -9.71
C ASP A 16 -4.18 7.42 -9.18
N CYS A 17 -3.14 8.15 -9.57
CA CYS A 17 -2.89 9.50 -9.07
C CYS A 17 -3.64 10.58 -9.86
N ARG A 18 -4.33 10.24 -10.97
CA ARG A 18 -4.87 11.25 -11.89
C ARG A 18 -5.81 12.24 -11.22
N SER A 19 -6.70 11.77 -10.37
CA SER A 19 -7.65 12.62 -9.63
C SER A 19 -7.09 13.18 -8.32
N LEU A 20 -5.91 12.74 -7.88
CA LEU A 20 -5.33 13.11 -6.59
C LEU A 20 -4.46 14.37 -6.67
N VAL A 21 -3.75 14.57 -7.79
CA VAL A 21 -2.87 15.73 -7.98
C VAL A 21 -3.67 16.99 -8.34
N ASP A 22 -3.10 18.16 -8.04
CA ASP A 22 -3.69 19.47 -8.34
C ASP A 22 -2.76 20.28 -9.26
N PRO A 23 -3.16 20.58 -10.52
CA PRO A 23 -4.44 20.23 -11.14
C PRO A 23 -4.56 18.73 -11.51
N PRO A 24 -5.78 18.16 -11.56
CA PRO A 24 -5.99 16.76 -11.94
C PRO A 24 -5.47 16.44 -13.34
N VAL A 25 -4.88 15.26 -13.50
CA VAL A 25 -4.46 14.76 -14.82
C VAL A 25 -5.71 14.33 -15.61
N PRO A 26 -5.82 14.70 -16.90
CA PRO A 26 -6.93 14.29 -17.74
C PRO A 26 -7.13 12.77 -17.80
N SER A 27 -8.40 12.32 -17.80
CA SER A 27 -8.75 10.90 -17.88
C SER A 27 -8.31 10.22 -19.18
N ASN A 28 -8.07 11.01 -20.24
CA ASN A 28 -7.55 10.53 -21.52
C ASN A 28 -6.00 10.55 -21.60
N TYR A 29 -5.30 10.83 -20.50
CA TYR A 29 -3.84 10.75 -20.46
C TYR A 29 -3.38 9.30 -20.70
N PHE A 30 -2.65 9.10 -21.80
CA PHE A 30 -2.20 7.79 -22.27
C PHE A 30 -1.05 7.20 -21.43
N GLY A 31 -0.30 8.04 -20.71
CA GLY A 31 0.83 7.59 -19.90
C GLY A 31 0.42 6.99 -18.55
N ASN A 32 1.43 6.49 -17.83
CA ASN A 32 1.26 6.03 -16.46
C ASN A 32 1.18 7.24 -15.51
N CYS A 33 0.16 7.24 -14.65
CA CYS A 33 0.03 8.17 -13.53
C CYS A 33 -0.26 7.36 -12.28
N VAL A 34 0.71 6.52 -11.90
CA VAL A 34 0.54 5.50 -10.86
C VAL A 34 1.63 5.67 -9.81
N SER A 35 1.22 5.67 -8.55
CA SER A 35 2.08 5.49 -7.37
C SER A 35 1.71 4.19 -6.66
N ALA A 36 2.21 3.96 -5.45
CA ALA A 36 1.82 2.79 -4.68
C ALA A 36 1.73 3.11 -3.18
N THR A 37 0.88 2.35 -2.50
CA THR A 37 0.89 2.26 -1.04
C THR A 37 1.66 1.01 -0.65
N LEU A 38 2.51 1.10 0.38
CA LEU A 38 3.25 -0.03 0.93
C LEU A 38 3.25 0.04 2.46
N LYS A 39 2.69 -0.98 3.11
CA LYS A 39 2.68 -1.12 4.58
C LYS A 39 3.26 -2.49 4.94
N THR A 40 4.44 -2.49 5.57
CA THR A 40 5.27 -3.70 5.77
C THR A 40 5.62 -3.96 7.24
N THR A 41 4.99 -3.24 8.15
CA THR A 41 5.31 -3.25 9.59
C THR A 41 4.47 -4.24 10.39
N PHE A 42 3.76 -5.16 9.73
CA PHE A 42 2.89 -6.12 10.40
C PHE A 42 3.57 -7.46 10.62
N THR A 43 3.10 -8.18 11.63
CA THR A 43 3.36 -9.62 11.78
C THR A 43 2.13 -10.42 11.36
N ALA A 44 2.31 -11.67 10.95
CA ALA A 44 1.22 -12.55 10.55
C ALA A 44 0.13 -12.66 11.63
N GLU A 45 0.51 -12.64 12.90
CA GLU A 45 -0.37 -12.65 14.07
C GLU A 45 -1.52 -11.64 13.97
N THR A 46 -1.22 -10.44 13.46
CA THR A 46 -2.19 -9.34 13.26
C THR A 46 -3.44 -9.80 12.48
N PHE A 47 -3.27 -10.75 11.56
CA PHE A 47 -4.32 -11.20 10.63
C PHE A 47 -4.75 -12.66 10.84
N MET A 48 -4.23 -13.34 11.88
CA MET A 48 -4.47 -14.78 12.09
C MET A 48 -5.68 -15.10 12.97
N GLY A 49 -6.21 -14.12 13.73
CA GLY A 49 -7.41 -14.28 14.55
C GLY A 49 -8.70 -14.34 13.73
N GLU A 50 -9.83 -14.61 14.40
CA GLU A 50 -11.17 -14.67 13.78
C GLU A 50 -11.52 -13.38 13.01
N GLU A 51 -11.14 -12.23 13.57
CA GLU A 51 -11.34 -10.90 12.96
C GLU A 51 -10.21 -10.50 12.00
N GLY A 52 -9.27 -11.39 11.68
CA GLY A 52 -8.08 -11.06 10.89
C GLY A 52 -8.41 -10.48 9.52
N PHE A 53 -9.48 -10.94 8.88
CA PHE A 53 -9.98 -10.36 7.62
C PHE A 53 -10.50 -8.93 7.80
N LEU A 54 -11.28 -8.67 8.86
CA LEU A 54 -11.80 -7.35 9.15
C LEU A 54 -10.66 -6.36 9.46
N VAL A 55 -9.65 -6.80 10.21
CA VAL A 55 -8.44 -6.01 10.49
C VAL A 55 -7.70 -5.68 9.20
N ALA A 56 -7.51 -6.65 8.30
CA ALA A 56 -6.91 -6.41 6.98
C ALA A 56 -7.71 -5.39 6.16
N ALA A 57 -9.04 -5.54 6.09
CA ALA A 57 -9.91 -4.64 5.35
C ALA A 57 -9.86 -3.20 5.91
N ARG A 58 -9.84 -3.04 7.24
CA ARG A 58 -9.69 -1.72 7.89
C ARG A 58 -8.37 -1.07 7.52
N HIS A 59 -7.24 -1.78 7.62
CA HIS A 59 -5.95 -1.22 7.25
C HIS A 59 -5.87 -0.78 5.79
N VAL A 60 -6.53 -1.51 4.87
CA VAL A 60 -6.64 -1.09 3.47
C VAL A 60 -7.51 0.16 3.34
N SER A 61 -8.68 0.20 4.02
CA SER A 61 -9.58 1.37 4.01
C SER A 61 -8.87 2.62 4.52
N ASP A 62 -8.26 2.54 5.70
CA ASP A 62 -7.49 3.63 6.32
C ASP A 62 -6.39 4.11 5.37
N SER A 63 -5.69 3.17 4.72
CA SER A 63 -4.64 3.51 3.73
C SER A 63 -5.16 4.22 2.49
N VAL A 64 -6.42 3.99 2.09
CA VAL A 64 -7.06 4.69 0.97
C VAL A 64 -7.54 6.08 1.39
N GLU A 65 -8.07 6.21 2.62
CA GLU A 65 -8.49 7.50 3.19
C GLU A 65 -7.31 8.45 3.42
N GLU A 66 -6.11 7.91 3.69
CA GLU A 66 -4.85 8.67 3.80
C GLU A 66 -4.33 9.22 2.45
N LEU A 67 -4.91 8.82 1.31
CA LEU A 67 -4.41 9.23 -0.01
C LEU A 67 -4.77 10.67 -0.35
N ASP A 68 -3.75 11.43 -0.73
CA ASP A 68 -3.88 12.78 -1.27
C ASP A 68 -2.91 12.99 -2.44
N GLY A 69 -2.90 14.19 -3.03
CA GLY A 69 -2.01 14.53 -4.13
C GLY A 69 -0.51 14.38 -3.83
N SER A 70 -0.10 14.36 -2.56
CA SER A 70 1.29 14.16 -2.19
C SER A 70 1.80 12.76 -2.56
N VAL A 71 0.90 11.77 -2.68
CA VAL A 71 1.27 10.37 -2.99
C VAL A 71 1.99 10.23 -4.33
N ALA A 72 1.71 11.12 -5.29
CA ALA A 72 2.37 11.13 -6.59
C ALA A 72 3.89 11.44 -6.48
N PHE A 73 4.31 12.10 -5.40
CA PHE A 73 5.69 12.52 -5.18
C PHE A 73 6.47 11.64 -4.19
N LYS A 74 5.81 10.65 -3.57
CA LYS A 74 6.40 9.74 -2.57
C LYS A 74 7.12 8.53 -3.19
N ILE A 75 7.28 8.47 -4.52
CA ILE A 75 7.91 7.34 -5.21
C ILE A 75 9.29 6.98 -4.63
N PRO A 76 10.20 7.93 -4.32
CA PRO A 76 11.49 7.60 -3.73
C PRO A 76 11.37 6.87 -2.38
N ASP A 77 10.44 7.31 -1.52
CA ASP A 77 10.21 6.70 -0.21
C ASP A 77 9.60 5.31 -0.33
N ILE A 78 8.63 5.15 -1.24
CA ILE A 78 8.01 3.87 -1.57
C ILE A 78 9.05 2.88 -2.09
N LEU A 79 9.90 3.32 -3.04
CA LEU A 79 10.97 2.51 -3.60
C LEU A 79 11.98 2.12 -2.53
N LYS A 80 12.36 3.06 -1.64
CA LYS A 80 13.23 2.78 -0.51
C LYS A 80 12.62 1.70 0.39
N GLY A 81 11.34 1.82 0.75
CA GLY A 81 10.62 0.81 1.52
C GLY A 81 10.62 -0.56 0.84
N PHE A 82 10.30 -0.60 -0.45
CA PHE A 82 10.29 -1.83 -1.24
C PHE A 82 11.68 -2.50 -1.30
N MET A 83 12.75 -1.72 -1.49
CA MET A 83 14.12 -2.24 -1.53
C MET A 83 14.60 -2.83 -0.20
N THR A 84 13.93 -2.52 0.93
CA THR A 84 14.23 -3.16 2.22
C THR A 84 13.59 -4.54 2.38
N LEU A 85 12.66 -4.91 1.50
CA LEU A 85 11.99 -6.20 1.57
C LEU A 85 12.93 -7.33 1.12
N PRO A 86 12.91 -8.47 1.82
CA PRO A 86 13.68 -9.63 1.40
C PRO A 86 13.14 -10.18 0.07
N PRO A 87 13.99 -10.80 -0.78
CA PRO A 87 13.54 -11.42 -2.01
C PRO A 87 12.42 -12.45 -1.78
N GLY A 88 11.33 -12.33 -2.52
CA GLY A 88 10.16 -13.22 -2.40
C GLY A 88 9.17 -12.87 -1.28
N ALA A 89 9.34 -11.71 -0.63
CA ALA A 89 8.32 -11.08 0.20
C ALA A 89 7.10 -10.62 -0.62
#